data_AF-A0A6B1IPU2-F1
#
_entry.id   AF-A0A6B1IPU2-F1
#
_cell.length_a   1.000
_cell.length_b   1.000
_cell.length_c   1.000
_cell.angle_alpha   90.00
_cell.angle_beta   90.00
_cell.angle_gamma   90.00
#
_symmetry.space_group_name_H-M   'P 1'
#
loop_
_entity.id
_entity.type
_entity.pdbx_description
1 polymer ?
#
loop_
_entity_poly.entity_id
_entity_poly.type
_entity_poly.pdbx_seq_one_letter_code
_entity_poly.pdbx_strand_id
1 'polypeptide(L)' 'GCPPRPEALVYGVVKLQERVANGEAAPVTVKPYELEEFSDLERDELVEKLTDQIDDDELVMRYNFADSP' A
#
# COMPACT_ATOMS: atom_id res chain seq x y z
N GLY A 1 18.40 5.09 5.24
CA GLY A 1 17.85 5.45 3.93
C GLY A 1 16.68 6.40 4.14
N CYS A 2 16.37 7.27 3.18
CA CYS A 2 15.15 8.06 3.24
C CYS A 2 13.94 7.11 3.32
N PRO A 3 12.93 7.39 4.16
CA PRO A 3 11.71 6.60 4.20
C PRO A 3 11.03 6.58 2.82
N PRO A 4 10.30 5.51 2.49
CA PRO A 4 9.52 5.48 1.25
C PRO A 4 8.48 6.61 1.24
N ARG A 5 8.13 7.07 0.03
CA ARG A 5 7.02 8.01 -0.14
C ARG A 5 5.71 7.34 0.30
N PRO A 6 4.73 8.08 0.87
CA PRO A 6 3.45 7.51 1.31
C PRO A 6 2.76 6.66 0.25
N GLU A 7 2.68 7.16 -0.98
CA GLU A 7 2.07 6.45 -2.11
C GLU A 7 2.76 5.12 -2.43
N ALA A 8 4.08 5.05 -2.26
CA ALA A 8 4.84 3.81 -2.49
C ALA A 8 4.58 2.78 -1.39
N LEU A 9 4.32 3.22 -0.16
CA LEU A 9 3.98 2.34 0.96
C LEU A 9 2.59 1.73 0.75
N VAL A 10 1.59 2.57 0.50
CA VAL A 10 0.20 2.13 0.31
C VAL A 10 0.07 1.21 -0.91
N TYR A 11 0.70 1.57 -2.04
CA TYR A 11 0.73 0.71 -3.22
C TYR A 11 1.41 -0.64 -2.96
N GLY A 12 2.44 -0.66 -2.10
CA GLY A 12 3.09 -1.89 -1.67
C GLY A 12 2.16 -2.83 -0.90
N VAL A 13 1.25 -2.29 -0.09
CA VAL A 13 0.23 -3.08 0.64
C VAL A 13 -0.80 -3.65 -0.34
N VAL A 14 -1.31 -2.84 -1.26
CA VAL A 14 -2.24 -3.28 -2.32
C VAL A 14 -1.65 -4.45 -3.10
N LYS A 15 -0.40 -4.31 -3.59
CA LYS A 15 0.30 -5.39 -4.31
C LYS A 15 0.53 -6.64 -3.45
N LEU A 16 0.71 -6.48 -2.14
CA LEU A 16 0.90 -7.60 -1.24
C LEU A 16 -0.40 -8.40 -1.10
N GLN A 17 -1.52 -7.74 -0.88
CA GLN A 17 -2.82 -8.39 -0.79
C GLN A 17 -3.21 -9.06 -2.12
N GLU A 18 -2.96 -8.40 -3.26
CA GLU A 18 -3.18 -9.02 -4.58
C GLU A 18 -2.38 -10.33 -4.72
N ARG A 19 -1.13 -10.35 -4.29
CA ARG A 19 -0.29 -11.57 -4.31
C ARG A 19 -0.82 -12.65 -3.37
N VAL A 20 -1.17 -12.29 -2.14
CA VAL A 20 -1.73 -13.23 -1.16
C VAL A 20 -3.04 -13.83 -1.67
N ALA A 21 -3.93 -13.02 -2.27
CA ALA A 21 -5.16 -13.47 -2.90
C ALA A 21 -4.90 -14.45 -4.07
N ASN A 22 -3.79 -14.28 -4.79
CA ASN A 22 -3.33 -15.20 -5.84
C ASN A 22 -2.55 -16.43 -5.30
N GLY A 23 -2.43 -16.59 -3.98
CA GLY A 23 -1.74 -17.71 -3.33
C GLY A 23 -0.21 -17.58 -3.29
N GLU A 24 0.33 -16.40 -3.53
CA GLU A 24 1.76 -16.12 -3.49
C GLU A 24 2.23 -15.68 -2.09
N ALA A 25 3.41 -16.16 -1.68
CA ALA A 25 4.06 -15.78 -0.41
C ALA A 25 5.47 -15.22 -0.69
N ALA A 26 5.55 -14.13 -1.43
CA ALA A 26 6.81 -13.51 -1.85
C ALA A 26 6.84 -12.00 -1.53
N PRO A 27 8.01 -11.45 -1.15
CA PRO A 27 8.14 -10.03 -0.83
C PRO A 27 7.79 -9.15 -2.02
N VAL A 28 7.09 -8.05 -1.75
CA VAL A 28 6.76 -7.04 -2.75
C VAL A 28 7.88 -6.01 -2.85
N THR A 29 8.14 -5.56 -4.07
CA THR A 29 8.95 -4.37 -4.32
C THR A 29 8.14 -3.43 -5.20
N VAL A 30 8.07 -2.17 -4.79
CA VAL A 30 7.52 -1.08 -5.60
C VAL A 30 8.68 -0.41 -6.33
N LYS A 31 8.57 -0.34 -7.65
CA LYS A 31 9.52 0.35 -8.52
C LYS A 31 8.98 1.74 -8.85
N PRO A 32 9.85 2.75 -9.04
CA PRO A 32 9.40 4.11 -9.34
C PRO A 32 8.47 4.22 -10.55
N TYR A 33 8.75 3.47 -11.62
CA TYR A 33 7.95 3.50 -12.85
C TYR A 33 6.54 2.92 -12.68
N GLU A 34 6.31 2.10 -11.67
CA GLU A 34 4.96 1.58 -11.39
C GLU A 34 4.05 2.70 -10.85
N LEU A 35 4.63 3.72 -10.23
CA LEU A 35 3.88 4.89 -9.77
C LEU A 35 3.62 5.90 -10.90
N GLU A 36 4.33 5.79 -12.02
CA GLU A 36 4.09 6.63 -13.20
C GLU A 36 2.74 6.33 -13.85
N GLU A 37 2.17 5.13 -13.65
CA GLU A 37 0.78 4.81 -14.04
C GLU A 37 -0.24 5.80 -13.44
N PHE A 38 0.09 6.36 -12.28
CA PHE A 38 -0.75 7.28 -11.55
C PHE A 38 -0.29 8.73 -11.68
N SER A 39 0.53 9.06 -12.68
CA SER A 39 1.10 10.41 -12.84
C SER A 39 0.07 11.52 -12.99
N ASP A 40 -1.15 11.16 -13.40
CA ASP A 40 -2.24 12.09 -13.62
C ASP A 40 -2.99 12.44 -12.32
N LEU A 41 -2.72 11.73 -11.23
CA LEU A 41 -3.33 11.97 -9.92
C LEU A 41 -2.42 12.80 -9.02
N GLU A 42 -3.03 13.71 -8.27
CA GLU A 42 -2.34 14.34 -7.16
C GLU A 42 -1.98 13.31 -6.09
N ARG A 43 -0.90 13.54 -5.34
CA ARG A 43 -0.39 12.55 -4.37
C ARG A 43 -1.46 12.10 -3.36
N ASP A 44 -2.24 13.04 -2.84
CA ASP A 44 -3.22 12.73 -1.79
C ASP A 44 -4.41 11.94 -2.38
N GLU A 45 -4.80 12.26 -3.62
CA GLU A 45 -5.82 11.51 -4.38
C GLU A 45 -5.34 10.09 -4.73
N LEU A 46 -4.07 9.92 -5.09
CA LEU A 46 -3.46 8.61 -5.31
C LEU A 46 -3.48 7.78 -4.03
N VAL A 47 -3.10 8.37 -2.89
CA VAL A 47 -3.12 7.68 -1.60
C VAL A 47 -4.54 7.25 -1.25
N GLU A 48 -5.55 8.11 -1.42
CA GLU A 48 -6.96 7.79 -1.19
C GLU A 48 -7.41 6.62 -2.08
N LYS A 49 -7.18 6.71 -3.39
CA LYS A 49 -7.53 5.67 -4.37
C LYS A 49 -6.88 4.31 -4.06
N LEU A 50 -5.63 4.31 -3.61
CA LEU A 50 -4.93 3.08 -3.24
C LEU A 50 -5.44 2.51 -1.92
N THR A 51 -5.80 3.39 -0.98
CA THR A 51 -6.34 2.98 0.32
C THR A 51 -7.70 2.28 0.15
N ASP A 52 -8.56 2.77 -0.76
CA ASP A 52 -9.84 2.14 -1.08
C ASP A 52 -9.74 0.70 -1.62
N GLN A 53 -8.54 0.27 -2.05
CA GLN A 53 -8.28 -1.08 -2.54
C GLN A 53 -7.76 -2.03 -1.46
N ILE A 54 -7.44 -1.52 -0.27
CA ILE A 54 -6.90 -2.32 0.82
C ILE A 54 -8.06 -2.98 1.58
N ASP A 55 -7.97 -4.30 1.74
CA ASP A 55 -8.86 -5.04 2.62
C ASP A 55 -8.38 -4.92 4.08
N ASP A 56 -9.03 -4.03 4.82
CA ASP A 56 -8.76 -3.78 6.24
C ASP A 56 -9.16 -4.95 7.18
N ASP A 57 -9.94 -5.93 6.70
CA ASP A 57 -10.25 -7.15 7.43
C ASP A 57 -9.12 -8.19 7.32
N GLU A 58 -8.35 -8.18 6.22
CA GLU A 58 -7.20 -9.06 6.02
C GLU A 58 -5.91 -8.56 6.72
N LEU A 59 -5.87 -7.28 7.10
CA LEU A 59 -4.71 -6.72 7.81
C LEU A 59 -4.55 -7.32 9.21
N VAL A 60 -3.53 -8.17 9.37
CA VAL A 60 -3.20 -8.90 10.62
C VAL A 60 -2.83 -7.96 11.78
N MET A 61 -2.46 -6.70 11.49
CA MET A 61 -2.21 -5.67 12.51
C MET A 61 -3.18 -4.52 12.35
N ARG A 62 -4.37 -4.64 12.95
CA ARG A 62 -5.18 -3.47 13.31
C ARG A 62 -4.46 -2.70 14.40
N TYR A 63 -3.59 -1.78 14.00
CA TYR A 63 -2.94 -0.89 14.94
C TYR A 63 -3.99 0.06 15.52
N ASN A 64 -4.49 -0.25 16.72
CA ASN A 64 -5.41 0.62 17.42
C ASN A 64 -4.61 1.78 18.02
N PHE A 65 -4.59 2.93 17.33
CA PHE A 65 -3.83 4.11 17.77
C PHE A 65 -4.22 4.57 19.18
N ALA A 66 -5.45 4.30 19.61
CA ALA A 66 -5.92 4.59 20.97
C ALA A 66 -5.18 3.81 22.07
N ASP A 67 -4.56 2.68 21.72
CA ASP A 67 -3.83 1.79 22.64
C ASP A 67 -2.30 1.95 22.54
N SER A 68 -1.80 2.97 21.82
CA SER A 68 -0.37 3.25 21.74
C SER A 68 0.16 3.98 22.99
N PRO A 69 1.33 3.60 23.53
CA PRO A 69 1.92 4.22 24.72
C PRO A 69 2.35 5.68 24.53
#